data_AF-A0AAP3EUG6-F1
#
_entry.id   AF-A0AAP3EUG6-F1
#
_cell.length_a   1.000
_cell.length_b   1.000
_cell.length_c   1.000
_cell.angle_alpha   90.00
_cell.angle_beta   90.00
_cell.angle_gamma   90.00
#
_symmetry.space_group_name_H-M   'P 1'
#
loop_
_entity.id
_entity.type
_entity.pdbx_description
1 polymer ?
#
loop_
_entity_poly.entity_id
_entity_poly.type
_entity_poly.pdbx_seq_one_letter_code
_entity_poly.pdbx_strand_id
1 'polypeptide(L)'
;MNKSLTILTLLLLTILSCQNEKKGEPKNKEAVKRAQTIETGQKSLQISKNINEKTKASQKIKKDSLDNVLIGKTTQELQKYKFYTCLEVVLESQKYAVTIYSLNVDNCHNGKNKVVIGKFINYYEQGKANFEIKDELIVTSNFPKKCHSNIRIKLIENQLEKNYIIEYEDNSKETLTKIYRLWEIDLNNEKFIQVEIPENFKCDNLGYADGI
;
A
#
# COMPACT_ATOMS: atom_id res chain seq x y z
N MET A 1 -51.61 8.35 6.61
CA MET A 1 -50.96 7.02 6.56
C MET A 1 -49.46 7.23 6.40
N ASN A 2 -48.72 7.09 7.50
CA ASN A 2 -47.27 7.28 7.53
C ASN A 2 -46.57 6.07 6.89
N LYS A 3 -45.76 6.30 5.85
CA LYS A 3 -44.79 5.33 5.37
C LYS A 3 -43.42 5.76 5.88
N SER A 4 -43.00 5.17 6.99
CA SER A 4 -41.62 5.27 7.47
C SER A 4 -40.76 4.38 6.58
N LEU A 5 -39.89 4.99 5.77
CA LEU A 5 -38.91 4.30 4.96
C LEU A 5 -37.67 4.07 5.83
N THR A 6 -37.55 2.87 6.39
CA THR A 6 -36.36 2.47 7.13
C THR A 6 -35.24 2.17 6.13
N ILE A 7 -34.36 3.14 5.89
CA ILE A 7 -33.12 2.93 5.15
C ILE A 7 -32.17 2.22 6.12
N LEU A 8 -32.03 0.90 5.94
CA LEU A 8 -31.01 0.10 6.60
C LEU A 8 -29.65 0.42 5.94
N THR A 9 -28.95 1.43 6.45
CA THR A 9 -27.54 1.68 6.13
C THR A 9 -26.71 0.55 6.72
N LEU A 10 -26.41 -0.46 5.90
CA LEU A 10 -25.45 -1.51 6.23
C LEU A 10 -24.04 -0.91 6.18
N LEU A 11 -23.62 -0.28 7.29
CA LEU A 11 -22.23 0.09 7.56
C LEU A 11 -21.44 -1.18 7.86
N LEU A 12 -20.94 -1.86 6.82
CA LEU A 12 -19.82 -2.79 6.96
C LEU A 12 -18.54 -1.98 7.14
N LEU A 13 -18.33 -1.48 8.35
CA LEU A 13 -16.99 -1.14 8.82
C LEU A 13 -16.33 -2.47 9.17
N THR A 14 -15.58 -3.06 8.24
CA THR A 14 -14.62 -4.10 8.57
C THR A 14 -13.48 -3.44 9.36
N ILE A 15 -13.63 -3.39 10.67
CA ILE A 15 -12.60 -2.89 11.59
C ILE A 15 -11.50 -3.95 11.59
N LEU A 16 -10.33 -3.66 11.00
CA LEU A 16 -9.15 -4.51 11.17
C LEU A 16 -8.64 -4.38 12.61
N SER A 17 -8.47 -5.50 13.31
CA SER A 17 -7.72 -5.52 14.57
C SER A 17 -6.26 -5.87 14.26
N CYS A 18 -5.45 -4.90 13.87
CA CYS A 18 -4.00 -5.10 13.92
C CYS A 18 -3.51 -4.95 15.37
N GLN A 19 -2.69 -5.90 15.84
CA GLN A 19 -2.19 -5.95 17.21
C GLN A 19 -0.66 -5.84 17.23
N ASN A 20 -0.15 -5.16 18.26
CA ASN A 20 1.26 -5.18 18.65
C ASN A 20 1.41 -6.10 19.87
N GLU A 21 1.91 -7.32 19.69
CA GLU A 21 2.26 -8.17 20.83
C GLU A 21 3.59 -7.72 21.45
N LYS A 22 3.57 -7.36 22.74
CA LYS A 22 4.80 -7.10 23.53
C LYS A 22 5.55 -8.42 23.72
N LYS A 23 6.81 -8.50 23.27
CA LYS A 23 7.71 -9.59 23.68
C LYS A 23 8.21 -9.35 25.10
N GLY A 24 8.05 -10.37 25.94
CA GLY A 24 8.74 -10.49 27.22
C GLY A 24 10.26 -10.56 27.07
N GLU A 25 10.94 -10.17 28.15
CA GLU A 25 12.38 -10.00 28.31
C GLU A 25 13.27 -11.06 27.64
N PRO A 26 14.37 -10.66 26.98
CA PRO A 26 15.48 -11.56 26.74
C PRO A 26 16.40 -11.63 27.97
N LYS A 27 16.54 -12.84 28.54
CA LYS A 27 17.60 -13.14 29.52
C LYS A 27 18.97 -13.16 28.84
N ASN A 28 19.92 -12.48 29.50
CA ASN A 28 21.38 -12.50 29.34
C ASN A 28 21.99 -13.79 28.78
N LYS A 29 23.01 -13.66 27.91
CA LYS A 29 24.34 -14.29 28.06
C LYS A 29 25.44 -13.48 27.35
N GLU A 30 26.64 -13.64 27.90
CA GLU A 30 27.80 -12.76 27.94
C GLU A 30 28.67 -12.63 26.68
N ALA A 31 29.55 -11.62 26.80
CA ALA A 31 30.56 -11.11 25.89
C ALA A 31 31.78 -12.02 25.66
N VAL A 32 32.50 -11.77 24.55
CA VAL A 32 33.97 -11.94 24.46
C VAL A 32 34.57 -10.79 23.63
N LYS A 33 35.70 -10.24 24.12
CA LYS A 33 36.48 -9.09 23.61
C LYS A 33 37.66 -9.49 22.71
N ARG A 34 38.09 -8.52 21.87
CA ARG A 34 39.44 -8.22 21.29
C ARG A 34 39.98 -9.20 20.22
N ALA A 35 40.70 -8.76 19.17
CA ALA A 35 41.82 -7.80 19.15
C ALA A 35 41.99 -6.99 17.84
N GLN A 36 42.87 -5.98 17.92
CA GLN A 36 43.31 -4.99 16.92
C GLN A 36 44.31 -5.57 15.89
N THR A 37 44.45 -4.95 14.69
CA THR A 37 45.58 -4.08 14.27
C THR A 37 45.60 -3.86 12.74
N ILE A 38 46.05 -2.66 12.38
CA ILE A 38 46.15 -1.97 11.09
C ILE A 38 47.33 -2.49 10.25
N GLU A 39 47.23 -2.55 8.92
CA GLU A 39 48.18 -1.85 8.01
C GLU A 39 47.86 -1.94 6.51
N THR A 40 48.19 -0.81 5.89
CA THR A 40 48.21 -0.36 4.50
C THR A 40 48.95 -1.26 3.50
N GLY A 41 48.51 -1.24 2.24
CA GLY A 41 49.34 -1.68 1.11
C GLY A 41 48.58 -1.76 -0.22
N GLN A 42 48.66 -0.70 -1.03
CA GLN A 42 48.29 -0.73 -2.45
C GLN A 42 49.10 -1.79 -3.19
N LYS A 43 48.42 -2.66 -3.95
CA LYS A 43 49.02 -3.30 -5.12
C LYS A 43 47.97 -3.51 -6.20
N SER A 44 48.12 -2.71 -7.26
CA SER A 44 47.44 -2.88 -8.54
C SER A 44 47.79 -4.23 -9.16
N LEU A 45 46.79 -5.00 -9.57
CA LEU A 45 46.95 -6.06 -10.57
C LEU A 45 45.82 -5.95 -11.60
N GLN A 46 46.17 -5.48 -12.80
CA GLN A 46 45.38 -5.60 -14.01
C GLN A 46 45.61 -6.98 -14.64
N ILE A 47 44.63 -7.88 -14.62
CA ILE A 47 44.49 -9.08 -15.46
C ILE A 47 42.99 -9.44 -15.38
N SER A 48 42.17 -9.73 -16.39
CA SER A 48 42.26 -9.85 -17.85
C SER A 48 40.82 -9.80 -18.38
N LYS A 49 40.62 -9.23 -19.58
CA LYS A 49 39.38 -9.37 -20.36
C LYS A 49 39.14 -10.84 -20.72
N ASN A 50 37.96 -11.35 -20.36
CA ASN A 50 36.96 -11.95 -21.26
C ASN A 50 36.05 -12.90 -20.48
N ILE A 51 34.73 -12.73 -20.64
CA ILE A 51 33.77 -13.76 -21.08
C ILE A 51 32.35 -13.30 -20.69
N ASN A 52 31.52 -13.15 -21.73
CA ASN A 52 30.06 -13.09 -21.73
C ASN A 52 29.38 -11.90 -21.05
N GLU A 53 29.42 -10.75 -21.73
CA GLU A 53 28.22 -9.92 -21.80
C GLU A 53 27.12 -10.73 -22.49
N LYS A 54 26.38 -11.53 -21.71
CA LYS A 54 24.99 -11.80 -22.05
C LYS A 54 24.33 -10.43 -22.12
N THR A 55 24.05 -9.99 -23.34
CA THR A 55 23.18 -8.87 -23.64
C THR A 55 21.93 -9.04 -22.79
N LYS A 56 21.88 -8.38 -21.63
CA LYS A 56 20.62 -8.14 -20.94
C LYS A 56 19.86 -7.31 -21.94
N ALA A 57 18.98 -7.95 -22.71
CA ALA A 57 17.96 -7.26 -23.45
C ALA A 57 17.31 -6.35 -22.41
N SER A 58 17.64 -5.06 -22.48
CA SER A 58 16.97 -4.04 -21.70
C SER A 58 15.53 -4.13 -22.16
N GLN A 59 14.71 -4.87 -21.41
CA GLN A 59 13.28 -4.90 -21.61
C GLN A 59 12.86 -3.44 -21.52
N LYS A 60 12.58 -2.82 -22.67
CA LYS A 60 11.99 -1.48 -22.73
C LYS A 60 10.76 -1.55 -21.83
N ILE A 61 10.84 -0.93 -20.65
CA ILE A 61 9.70 -0.81 -19.75
C ILE A 61 8.66 -0.07 -20.58
N LYS A 62 7.61 -0.79 -20.99
CA LYS A 62 6.57 -0.24 -21.85
C LYS A 62 5.82 0.78 -21.01
N LYS A 63 6.02 2.06 -21.30
CA LYS A 63 5.29 3.14 -20.65
C LYS A 63 3.81 2.98 -20.99
N ASP A 64 2.95 3.05 -19.98
CA ASP A 64 1.50 2.96 -20.11
C ASP A 64 0.80 4.15 -19.41
N SER A 65 -0.54 4.14 -19.41
CA SER A 65 -1.33 5.25 -18.88
C SER A 65 -1.18 5.46 -17.37
N LEU A 66 -0.77 4.44 -16.60
CA LEU A 66 -0.49 4.56 -15.16
C LEU A 66 0.83 5.28 -14.89
N ASP A 67 1.73 5.42 -15.88
CA ASP A 67 2.95 6.23 -15.73
C ASP A 67 2.71 7.73 -15.87
N ASN A 68 1.47 8.14 -16.17
CA ASN A 68 1.10 9.56 -16.17
C ASN A 68 0.89 10.04 -14.73
N VAL A 69 1.35 11.26 -14.45
CA VAL A 69 1.02 11.96 -13.20
C VAL A 69 -0.46 12.32 -13.22
N LEU A 70 -1.18 11.90 -12.18
CA LEU A 70 -2.61 12.12 -12.00
C LEU A 70 -2.91 13.26 -11.02
N ILE A 71 -1.95 13.69 -10.20
CA ILE A 71 -2.11 14.82 -9.27
C ILE A 71 -2.66 16.06 -10.01
N GLY A 72 -3.67 16.69 -9.41
CA GLY A 72 -4.41 17.83 -9.94
C GLY A 72 -5.48 17.47 -10.97
N LYS A 73 -5.54 16.21 -11.43
CA LYS A 73 -6.62 15.76 -12.33
C LYS A 73 -7.89 15.45 -11.54
N THR A 74 -9.01 15.64 -12.19
CA THR A 74 -10.33 15.24 -11.67
C THR A 74 -10.72 13.83 -12.12
N THR A 75 -11.64 13.18 -11.40
CA THR A 75 -12.19 11.88 -11.80
C THR A 75 -12.75 11.92 -13.24
N GLN A 76 -13.29 13.06 -13.69
CA GLN A 76 -13.79 13.25 -15.04
C GLN A 76 -12.67 13.17 -16.08
N GLU A 77 -11.58 13.89 -15.85
CA GLU A 77 -10.40 13.85 -16.72
C GLU A 77 -9.75 12.47 -16.76
N LEU A 78 -9.89 11.69 -15.67
CA LEU A 78 -9.36 10.33 -15.62
C LEU A 78 -10.14 9.32 -16.46
N GLN A 79 -11.41 9.60 -16.81
CA GLN A 79 -12.25 8.67 -17.59
C GLN A 79 -11.62 8.31 -18.95
N LYS A 80 -10.86 9.23 -19.55
CA LYS A 80 -10.17 8.99 -20.83
C LYS A 80 -9.12 7.87 -20.77
N TYR A 81 -8.56 7.60 -19.59
CA TYR A 81 -7.57 6.53 -19.41
C TYR A 81 -8.20 5.15 -19.27
N LYS A 82 -9.51 5.07 -19.01
CA LYS A 82 -10.28 3.83 -18.85
C LYS A 82 -9.65 2.87 -17.83
N PHE A 83 -9.17 3.42 -16.71
CA PHE A 83 -8.64 2.59 -15.62
C PHE A 83 -9.73 1.68 -15.05
N TYR A 84 -9.31 0.49 -14.65
CA TYR A 84 -10.11 -0.40 -13.82
C TYR A 84 -9.87 -0.05 -12.34
N THR A 85 -10.93 0.04 -11.56
CA THR A 85 -10.86 0.28 -10.11
C THR A 85 -10.75 -1.05 -9.37
N CYS A 86 -9.58 -1.33 -8.79
CA CYS A 86 -9.36 -2.53 -7.97
C CYS A 86 -9.94 -2.40 -6.56
N LEU A 87 -9.89 -1.18 -6.00
CA LEU A 87 -10.39 -0.86 -4.67
C LEU A 87 -10.79 0.61 -4.64
N GLU A 88 -11.88 0.92 -3.95
CA GLU A 88 -12.31 2.29 -3.65
C GLU A 88 -12.84 2.35 -2.21
N VAL A 89 -12.28 3.27 -1.41
CA VAL A 89 -12.69 3.49 -0.02
C VAL A 89 -12.97 4.97 0.17
N VAL A 90 -14.13 5.29 0.73
CA VAL A 90 -14.54 6.67 1.04
C VAL A 90 -14.25 6.97 2.52
N LEU A 91 -13.59 8.10 2.78
CA LEU A 91 -13.12 8.52 4.09
C LEU A 91 -13.76 9.85 4.51
N GLU A 92 -13.78 10.10 5.83
CA GLU A 92 -14.19 11.38 6.43
C GLU A 92 -15.54 11.90 5.91
N SER A 93 -16.58 11.08 6.00
CA SER A 93 -17.94 11.43 5.55
C SER A 93 -17.99 11.95 4.11
N GLN A 94 -17.29 11.26 3.20
CA GLN A 94 -17.24 11.57 1.76
C GLN A 94 -16.37 12.76 1.36
N LYS A 95 -15.57 13.32 2.26
CA LYS A 95 -14.61 14.38 1.91
C LYS A 95 -13.43 13.87 1.08
N TYR A 96 -13.03 12.63 1.31
CA TYR A 96 -11.89 12.03 0.62
C TYR A 96 -12.24 10.62 0.13
N ALA A 97 -11.55 10.19 -0.91
CA ALA A 97 -11.57 8.81 -1.38
C ALA A 97 -10.14 8.34 -1.62
N VAL A 98 -9.92 7.05 -1.40
CA VAL A 98 -8.67 6.37 -1.74
C VAL A 98 -9.01 5.31 -2.77
N THR A 99 -8.37 5.36 -3.92
CA THR A 99 -8.68 4.48 -5.04
C THR A 99 -7.41 3.81 -5.55
N ILE A 100 -7.49 2.50 -5.81
CA ILE A 100 -6.42 1.75 -6.48
C ILE A 100 -6.86 1.52 -7.92
N TYR A 101 -6.17 2.18 -8.85
CA TYR A 101 -6.37 2.03 -10.28
C TYR A 101 -5.39 1.03 -10.90
N SER A 102 -5.89 0.30 -11.88
CA SER A 102 -5.09 -0.56 -12.76
C SER A 102 -5.53 -0.44 -14.21
N LEU A 103 -4.81 -1.10 -15.12
CA LEU A 103 -5.21 -1.14 -16.54
C LEU A 103 -6.37 -2.09 -16.79
N ASN A 104 -6.51 -3.15 -15.99
CA ASN A 104 -7.54 -4.18 -16.10
C ASN A 104 -7.61 -4.98 -14.79
N VAL A 105 -8.54 -5.95 -14.74
CA VAL A 105 -8.76 -6.81 -13.57
C VAL A 105 -7.54 -7.68 -13.23
N ASP A 106 -6.84 -8.23 -14.22
CA ASP A 106 -5.69 -9.10 -13.99
C ASP A 106 -4.52 -8.35 -13.33
N ASN A 107 -4.29 -7.11 -13.78
CA ASN A 107 -3.24 -6.25 -13.25
C ASN A 107 -3.50 -5.80 -11.80
N CYS A 108 -4.75 -5.85 -11.31
CA CYS A 108 -5.03 -5.59 -9.89
C CYS A 108 -4.24 -6.55 -8.99
N HIS A 109 -4.19 -7.82 -9.36
CA HIS A 109 -3.50 -8.86 -8.62
C HIS A 109 -2.05 -9.07 -9.08
N ASN A 110 -1.78 -8.90 -10.38
CA ASN A 110 -0.51 -9.28 -11.00
C ASN A 110 0.03 -8.20 -11.94
N GLY A 111 0.15 -6.97 -11.44
CA GLY A 111 0.61 -5.87 -12.25
C GLY A 111 0.88 -4.58 -11.50
N LYS A 112 1.23 -3.56 -12.28
CA LYS A 112 1.40 -2.19 -11.81
C LYS A 112 0.02 -1.59 -11.52
N ASN A 113 -0.08 -0.91 -10.38
CA ASN A 113 -1.25 -0.21 -9.91
C ASN A 113 -0.87 1.20 -9.47
N LYS A 114 -1.85 2.11 -9.46
CA LYS A 114 -1.69 3.46 -8.94
C LYS A 114 -2.73 3.71 -7.86
N VAL A 115 -2.26 3.93 -6.64
CA VAL A 115 -3.09 4.32 -5.50
C VAL A 115 -3.16 5.85 -5.49
N VAL A 116 -4.35 6.42 -5.30
CA VAL A 116 -4.54 7.88 -5.28
C VAL A 116 -5.33 8.33 -4.07
N ILE A 117 -5.06 9.55 -3.60
CA ILE A 117 -5.95 10.29 -2.69
C ILE A 117 -6.77 11.26 -3.53
N GLY A 118 -8.08 11.10 -3.56
CA GLY A 118 -9.02 12.04 -4.14
C GLY A 118 -9.68 12.90 -3.07
N LYS A 119 -9.76 14.21 -3.28
CA LYS A 119 -10.56 15.12 -2.46
C LYS A 119 -11.85 15.46 -3.18
N PHE A 120 -12.98 15.29 -2.50
CA PHE A 120 -14.28 15.59 -3.06
C PHE A 120 -14.37 17.09 -3.42
N ILE A 121 -14.89 17.36 -4.61
CA ILE A 121 -15.12 18.73 -5.08
C ILE A 121 -16.61 19.01 -5.30
N ASN A 122 -17.31 18.13 -6.01
CA ASN A 122 -18.75 18.24 -6.28
C ASN A 122 -19.31 16.91 -6.78
N TYR A 123 -20.63 16.86 -6.98
CA TYR A 123 -21.27 15.84 -7.78
C TYR A 123 -21.46 16.35 -9.21
N TYR A 124 -21.34 15.48 -10.21
CA TYR A 124 -21.82 15.76 -11.56
C TYR A 124 -23.34 15.86 -11.58
N GLU A 125 -23.90 16.38 -12.68
CA GLU A 125 -25.36 16.44 -12.92
C GLU A 125 -26.05 15.08 -12.80
N GLN A 126 -25.32 13.99 -13.05
CA GLN A 126 -25.81 12.60 -12.97
C GLN A 126 -25.70 11.98 -11.57
N GLY A 127 -25.35 12.78 -10.54
CA GLY A 127 -25.23 12.33 -9.15
C GLY A 127 -23.95 11.55 -8.82
N LYS A 128 -23.02 11.43 -9.76
CA LYS A 128 -21.72 10.77 -9.55
C LYS A 128 -20.74 11.75 -8.90
N ALA A 129 -20.05 11.31 -7.84
CA ALA A 129 -19.07 12.13 -7.15
C ALA A 129 -17.83 12.40 -8.02
N ASN A 130 -17.29 13.61 -7.89
CA ASN A 130 -16.08 14.05 -8.55
C ASN A 130 -15.02 14.39 -7.51
N PHE A 131 -13.81 13.89 -7.73
CA PHE A 131 -12.69 14.06 -6.84
C PHE A 131 -11.50 14.64 -7.62
N GLU A 132 -10.78 15.57 -7.01
CA GLU A 132 -9.47 16.00 -7.50
C GLU A 132 -8.36 15.17 -6.84
N ILE A 133 -7.44 14.63 -7.61
CA ILE A 133 -6.32 13.83 -7.11
C ILE A 133 -5.29 14.74 -6.42
N LYS A 134 -5.00 14.47 -5.16
CA LYS A 134 -4.05 15.24 -4.34
C LYS A 134 -2.67 14.60 -4.24
N ASP A 135 -2.64 13.28 -4.24
CA ASP A 135 -1.40 12.51 -4.21
C ASP A 135 -1.57 11.16 -4.87
N GLU A 136 -0.44 10.55 -5.23
CA GLU A 136 -0.42 9.25 -5.87
C GLU A 136 0.79 8.40 -5.43
N LEU A 137 0.59 7.10 -5.42
CA LEU A 137 1.61 6.08 -5.14
C LEU A 137 1.55 5.03 -6.24
N ILE A 138 2.70 4.72 -6.85
CA ILE A 138 2.81 3.58 -7.77
C ILE A 138 3.22 2.35 -6.97
N VAL A 139 2.45 1.27 -7.11
CA VAL A 139 2.71 -0.02 -6.48
C VAL A 139 2.66 -1.14 -7.51
N THR A 140 3.27 -2.28 -7.21
CA THR A 140 3.25 -3.45 -8.10
C THR A 140 2.80 -4.67 -7.32
N SER A 141 1.64 -5.21 -7.68
CA SER A 141 1.09 -6.43 -7.10
C SER A 141 1.64 -7.66 -7.83
N ASN A 142 1.82 -8.74 -7.08
CA ASN A 142 2.15 -10.07 -7.59
C ASN A 142 1.58 -11.08 -6.59
N PHE A 143 0.27 -11.28 -6.64
CA PHE A 143 -0.45 -12.15 -5.73
C PHE A 143 0.11 -13.58 -5.78
N PRO A 144 0.31 -14.27 -4.64
CA PRO A 144 0.05 -13.81 -3.27
C PRO A 144 1.22 -13.07 -2.60
N LYS A 145 2.37 -12.93 -3.27
CA LYS A 145 3.62 -12.42 -2.67
C LYS A 145 3.58 -10.93 -2.32
N LYS A 146 2.85 -10.13 -3.10
CA LYS A 146 2.70 -8.69 -2.91
C LYS A 146 1.26 -8.28 -3.18
N CYS A 147 0.55 -7.95 -2.11
CA CYS A 147 -0.83 -7.50 -2.08
C CYS A 147 -0.88 -6.09 -1.47
N HIS A 148 -1.91 -5.34 -1.82
CA HIS A 148 -2.12 -3.99 -1.32
C HIS A 148 -3.56 -3.82 -0.85
N SER A 149 -3.74 -3.27 0.35
CA SER A 149 -5.07 -2.98 0.89
C SER A 149 -5.05 -1.70 1.73
N ASN A 150 -6.24 -1.10 1.88
CA ASN A 150 -6.48 -0.05 2.86
C ASN A 150 -6.82 -0.68 4.20
N ILE A 151 -6.26 -0.13 5.28
CA ILE A 151 -6.57 -0.52 6.66
C ILE A 151 -6.76 0.73 7.52
N ARG A 152 -7.57 0.60 8.57
CA ARG A 152 -7.75 1.65 9.58
C ARG A 152 -7.39 1.09 10.94
N ILE A 153 -6.33 1.63 11.54
CA ILE A 153 -5.75 1.09 12.77
C ILE A 153 -5.08 2.15 13.63
N LYS A 154 -4.83 1.78 14.87
CA LYS A 154 -4.02 2.54 15.83
C LYS A 154 -2.63 1.89 15.96
N LEU A 155 -1.63 2.46 15.29
CA LEU A 155 -0.25 1.96 15.36
C LEU A 155 0.43 2.25 16.71
N ILE A 156 0.14 3.41 17.31
CA ILE A 156 0.77 3.87 18.55
C ILE A 156 -0.30 3.93 19.65
N GLU A 157 0.00 3.31 20.79
CA GLU A 157 -0.84 3.33 21.98
C GLU A 157 -1.13 4.80 22.36
N ASN A 158 -2.39 5.10 22.70
CA ASN A 158 -2.90 6.47 22.98
C ASN A 158 -2.98 7.48 21.81
N GLN A 159 -2.69 7.10 20.56
CA GLN A 159 -3.05 7.92 19.40
C GLN A 159 -4.44 7.59 18.83
N LEU A 160 -4.94 8.44 17.94
CA LEU A 160 -6.16 8.14 17.19
C LEU A 160 -5.86 7.07 16.13
N GLU A 161 -6.88 6.30 15.76
CA GLU A 161 -6.81 5.46 14.58
C GLU A 161 -6.61 6.31 13.33
N LYS A 162 -5.77 5.83 12.43
CA LYS A 162 -5.52 6.45 11.14
C LYS A 162 -5.70 5.43 10.02
N ASN A 163 -5.83 5.93 8.80
CA ASN A 163 -5.91 5.11 7.60
C ASN A 163 -4.51 4.90 7.01
N TYR A 164 -4.26 3.70 6.52
CA TYR A 164 -3.00 3.31 5.90
C TYR A 164 -3.23 2.50 4.62
N ILE A 165 -2.23 2.48 3.75
CA ILE A 165 -2.05 1.45 2.74
C ILE A 165 -0.96 0.50 3.24
N ILE A 166 -1.21 -0.81 3.18
CA ILE A 166 -0.21 -1.84 3.46
C ILE A 166 0.23 -2.55 2.18
N GLU A 167 1.52 -2.89 2.09
CA GLU A 167 2.05 -3.91 1.18
C GLU A 167 2.34 -5.18 2.02
N TYR A 168 1.78 -6.33 1.65
CA TYR A 168 1.91 -7.57 2.42
C TYR A 168 1.96 -8.82 1.53
N GLU A 169 2.37 -9.95 2.10
CA GLU A 169 2.21 -11.28 1.49
C GLU A 169 0.97 -11.95 2.09
N ASP A 170 0.05 -12.39 1.23
CA ASP A 170 -1.10 -13.19 1.62
C ASP A 170 -0.69 -14.67 1.66
N ASN A 171 -0.43 -15.19 2.84
CA ASN A 171 -0.06 -16.59 3.02
C ASN A 171 -1.27 -17.50 3.27
N SER A 172 -2.49 -17.02 2.97
CA SER A 172 -3.76 -17.73 3.21
C SER A 172 -3.88 -18.19 4.66
N LYS A 173 -3.51 -17.32 5.60
CA LYS A 173 -3.72 -17.50 7.04
C LYS A 173 -4.60 -16.39 7.58
N GLU A 174 -5.25 -16.64 8.70
CA GLU A 174 -6.06 -15.67 9.44
C GLU A 174 -5.29 -14.38 9.80
N THR A 175 -3.97 -14.47 10.00
CA THR A 175 -3.14 -13.32 10.34
C THR A 175 -2.05 -13.07 9.31
N LEU A 176 -2.00 -11.84 8.81
CA LEU A 176 -0.90 -11.29 8.04
C LEU A 176 0.32 -11.09 8.94
N THR A 177 1.39 -11.81 8.62
CA THR A 177 2.65 -11.80 9.38
C THR A 177 3.83 -11.21 8.60
N LYS A 178 3.67 -11.05 7.29
CA LYS A 178 4.68 -10.49 6.39
C LYS A 178 4.15 -9.20 5.79
N ILE A 179 4.40 -8.10 6.49
CA ILE A 179 4.05 -6.75 6.06
C ILE A 179 5.36 -6.08 5.64
N TYR A 180 5.42 -5.63 4.40
CA TYR A 180 6.62 -5.12 3.76
C TYR A 180 6.73 -3.60 3.84
N ARG A 181 5.59 -2.91 3.66
CA ARG A 181 5.51 -1.45 3.70
C ARG A 181 4.20 -0.99 4.28
N LEU A 182 4.24 0.21 4.85
CA LEU A 182 3.10 0.90 5.41
C LEU A 182 3.17 2.37 4.99
N TRP A 183 2.09 2.88 4.42
CA TRP A 183 1.96 4.30 4.09
C TRP A 183 0.77 4.88 4.84
N GLU A 184 1.02 5.86 5.72
CA GLU A 184 -0.03 6.67 6.32
C GLU A 184 -0.73 7.48 5.23
N ILE A 185 -2.06 7.51 5.30
CA ILE A 185 -2.89 8.40 4.48
C ILE A 185 -3.14 9.66 5.30
N ASP A 186 -2.24 10.64 5.18
CA ASP A 186 -2.33 11.90 5.90
C ASP A 186 -3.29 12.84 5.15
N LEU A 187 -4.53 12.90 5.62
CA LEU A 187 -5.58 13.72 5.02
C LEU A 187 -5.42 15.23 5.32
N ASN A 188 -4.64 15.60 6.33
CA ASN A 188 -4.38 17.01 6.64
C ASN A 188 -3.39 17.61 5.64
N ASN A 189 -2.35 16.85 5.31
CA ASN A 189 -1.36 17.24 4.30
C ASN A 189 -1.71 16.72 2.89
N GLU A 190 -2.75 15.89 2.78
CA GLU A 190 -3.21 15.26 1.54
C GLU A 190 -2.11 14.44 0.87
N LYS A 191 -1.35 13.65 1.65
CA LYS A 191 -0.18 12.88 1.19
C LYS A 191 -0.16 11.43 1.69
N PHE A 192 0.46 10.57 0.90
CA PHE A 192 0.94 9.27 1.38
C PHE A 192 2.32 9.43 2.01
N ILE A 193 2.45 9.04 3.28
CA ILE A 193 3.72 9.12 4.02
C ILE A 193 4.14 7.71 4.37
N GLN A 194 5.27 7.24 3.83
CA GLN A 194 5.79 5.94 4.23
C GLN A 194 6.26 6.02 5.69
N VAL A 195 5.78 5.09 6.52
CA VAL A 195 6.11 5.00 7.94
C VAL A 195 6.84 3.69 8.23
N GLU A 196 7.55 3.66 9.35
CA GLU A 196 8.18 2.44 9.84
C GLU A 196 7.12 1.45 10.33
N ILE A 197 7.37 0.17 10.08
CA ILE A 197 6.51 -0.91 10.57
C ILE A 197 6.93 -1.23 12.00
N PRO A 198 6.01 -1.17 12.99
CA PRO A 198 6.34 -1.54 14.36
C PRO A 198 6.84 -2.99 14.47
N GLU A 199 7.69 -3.26 15.45
CA GLU A 199 8.13 -4.62 15.73
C GLU A 199 6.95 -5.53 16.09
N ASN A 200 6.97 -6.76 15.54
CA ASN A 200 5.91 -7.77 15.73
C ASN A 200 4.50 -7.31 15.30
N PHE A 201 4.41 -6.33 14.41
CA PHE A 201 3.14 -5.87 13.84
C PHE A 201 2.45 -7.00 13.06
N LYS A 202 1.20 -7.29 13.43
CA LYS A 202 0.34 -8.31 12.83
C LYS A 202 -1.01 -7.70 12.51
N CYS A 203 -1.62 -8.14 11.42
CA CYS A 203 -2.95 -7.71 11.01
C CYS A 203 -3.83 -8.91 10.68
N ASP A 204 -5.13 -8.83 10.97
CA ASP A 204 -6.08 -9.82 10.48
C ASP A 204 -6.10 -9.81 8.95
N ASN A 205 -6.13 -11.00 8.37
CA ASN A 205 -6.28 -11.19 6.94
C ASN A 205 -7.77 -11.29 6.60
N LEU A 206 -8.41 -10.17 6.26
CA LEU A 206 -9.83 -10.17 5.89
C LEU A 206 -10.15 -11.00 4.63
N GLY A 207 -9.13 -11.26 3.79
CA GLY A 207 -9.27 -12.16 2.64
C GLY A 207 -9.22 -13.65 3.01
N TYR A 208 -8.90 -13.97 4.27
CA TYR A 208 -8.93 -15.34 4.76
C TYR A 208 -10.39 -15.79 4.95
N ALA A 209 -10.80 -16.79 4.17
CA ALA A 209 -12.00 -17.55 4.41
C ALA A 209 -11.58 -18.97 4.80
N ASP A 210 -11.95 -19.40 6.01
CA ASP A 210 -11.65 -20.73 6.51
C ASP A 210 -12.58 -21.75 5.81
N GLY A 211 -12.13 -22.32 4.70
CA GLY A 211 -12.81 -23.40 3.98
C GLY A 211 -14.10 -23.00 3.25
N ILE A 212 -14.01 -22.84 1.93
CA ILE A 212 -15.09 -23.25 1.00
C ILE A 212 -14.68 -24.61 0.42
#